data_AF-A0A7C5Z6I0-F1
#
_entry.id   AF-A0A7C5Z6I0-F1
#
_cell.length_a   1.000
_cell.length_b   1.000
_cell.length_c   1.000
_cell.angle_alpha   90.00
_cell.angle_beta   90.00
_cell.angle_gamma   90.00
#
_symmetry.space_group_name_H-M   'P 1'
#
loop_
_entity.id
_entity.type
_entity.pdbx_description
1 polymer ?
#
loop_
_entity_poly.entity_id
_entity_poly.type
_entity_poly.pdbx_seq_one_letter_code
_entity_poly.pdbx_strand_id
1 'polypeptide(L)'
;MRGTDAVVRYGGDEFLVILADTNSKGGQVVMERTSRLLEEWNGAKHLKDFELTISIGLAEWSEDKTADQLLDEADQAMYSTKEAMYSTKEIHKEALRSKMRPLMAKRSSKSAPAGNI
;
A
#
# COMPACT_ATOMS: atom_id res chain seq x y z
N MET A 1 -13.64 13.35 0.63
CA MET A 1 -13.08 14.68 0.34
C MET A 1 -14.15 15.73 0.63
N ARG A 2 -13.76 16.93 1.04
CA ARG A 2 -14.64 18.09 1.15
C ARG A 2 -14.76 18.77 -0.22
N GLY A 3 -15.78 19.59 -0.42
CA GLY A 3 -15.96 20.32 -1.70
C GLY A 3 -14.84 21.30 -2.03
N THR A 4 -14.02 21.67 -1.04
CA THR A 4 -12.85 22.55 -1.16
C THR A 4 -11.54 21.80 -1.47
N ASP A 5 -11.54 20.48 -1.37
CA ASP A 5 -10.35 19.67 -1.62
C ASP A 5 -10.27 19.36 -3.12
N ALA A 6 -9.06 19.37 -3.68
CA ALA A 6 -8.83 18.98 -5.07
C ALA A 6 -8.17 17.60 -5.15
N VAL A 7 -8.60 16.79 -6.12
CA VAL A 7 -7.96 15.52 -6.46
C VAL A 7 -7.52 15.60 -7.91
N VAL A 8 -6.24 15.39 -8.17
CA VAL A 8 -5.62 15.50 -9.48
C VAL A 8 -4.94 14.19 -9.81
N ARG A 9 -5.16 13.67 -11.02
CA ARG A 9 -4.32 12.58 -11.55
C ARG A 9 -3.07 13.21 -12.14
N TYR A 10 -1.93 12.98 -11.49
CA TYR A 10 -0.66 13.60 -11.86
C TYR A 10 0.04 12.80 -12.96
N GLY A 11 -0.02 11.46 -12.86
CA GLY A 11 0.64 10.54 -13.76
C GLY A 11 -0.17 9.26 -14.00
N GLY A 12 0.52 8.18 -14.36
CA GLY A 12 -0.09 6.89 -14.67
C GLY A 12 -1.00 6.40 -13.53
N ASP A 13 -0.40 6.00 -12.42
CA ASP A 13 -1.05 5.57 -11.18
C ASP A 13 -0.86 6.58 -10.02
N GLU A 14 -0.35 7.77 -10.32
CA GLU A 14 -0.03 8.81 -9.35
C GLU A 14 -1.15 9.85 -9.23
N PHE A 15 -1.52 10.16 -7.99
CA PHE A 15 -2.57 11.10 -7.65
C PHE A 15 -2.10 12.10 -6.60
N LEU A 16 -2.46 13.36 -6.78
CA LEU A 16 -2.28 14.43 -5.80
C LEU A 16 -3.62 14.78 -5.17
N VAL A 17 -3.61 14.96 -3.85
CA VAL A 17 -4.74 15.46 -3.08
C VAL A 17 -4.32 16.75 -2.40
N ILE A 18 -4.99 17.86 -2.74
CA ILE A 18 -4.74 19.17 -2.14
C ILE A 18 -5.85 19.43 -1.13
N LEU A 19 -5.46 19.62 0.13
CA LEU A 19 -6.37 19.87 1.25
C LEU A 19 -6.29 21.35 1.64
N ALA A 20 -7.30 22.13 1.28
CA ALA A 20 -7.35 23.54 1.64
C ALA A 20 -7.55 23.71 3.17
N ASP A 21 -6.93 24.74 3.74
CA ASP A 21 -7.05 25.09 5.17
C ASP A 21 -6.89 23.87 6.11
N THR A 22 -5.86 23.07 5.83
CA THR A 22 -5.63 21.80 6.50
C THR A 22 -4.16 21.65 6.88
N ASN A 23 -3.90 21.45 8.17
CA ASN A 23 -2.57 21.14 8.68
C ASN A 23 -2.25 19.64 8.62
N SER A 24 -1.03 19.25 9.00
CA SER A 24 -0.56 17.86 8.97
C SER A 24 -1.49 16.91 9.74
N LYS A 25 -2.06 17.33 10.87
CA LYS A 25 -2.98 16.50 11.66
C LYS A 25 -4.26 16.21 10.88
N GLY A 26 -4.82 17.22 10.21
CA GLY A 26 -5.98 17.02 9.33
C GLY A 26 -5.64 16.16 8.11
N GLY A 27 -4.44 16.33 7.54
CA GLY A 27 -3.91 15.50 6.47
C GLY A 27 -3.82 14.02 6.86
N GLN A 28 -3.28 13.71 8.05
CA GLN A 28 -3.20 12.35 8.58
C GLN A 28 -4.58 11.69 8.69
N VAL A 29 -5.60 12.42 9.16
CA VAL A 29 -6.99 11.90 9.21
C VAL A 29 -7.50 11.53 7.81
N VAL A 30 -7.14 12.30 6.78
CA VAL A 30 -7.50 11.97 5.39
C VAL A 30 -6.74 10.73 4.90
N MET A 31 -5.46 10.59 5.23
CA MET A 31 -4.67 9.39 4.91
C MET A 31 -5.28 8.14 5.55
N GLU A 32 -5.54 8.15 6.85
CA GLU A 32 -6.14 7.04 7.59
C GLU A 32 -7.50 6.64 7.01
N ARG A 33 -8.36 7.62 6.72
CA ARG A 33 -9.64 7.38 6.08
C ARG A 33 -9.48 6.72 4.70
N THR A 34 -8.49 7.16 3.93
CA THR A 34 -8.22 6.61 2.59
C THR A 34 -7.75 5.16 2.69
N SER A 35 -6.85 4.84 3.62
CA SER A 35 -6.41 3.48 3.89
C SER A 35 -7.57 2.57 4.29
N ARG A 36 -8.45 3.02 5.20
CA ARG A 36 -9.63 2.24 5.62
C ARG A 36 -10.58 1.96 4.46
N LEU A 37 -10.85 2.96 3.61
CA LEU A 37 -11.71 2.79 2.43
C LEU A 37 -11.10 1.79 1.43
N LEU A 38 -9.77 1.77 1.28
CA LEU A 38 -9.09 0.79 0.45
C LEU A 38 -9.20 -0.63 1.01
N GLU A 39 -9.07 -0.79 2.32
CA GLU A 39 -9.28 -2.08 3.00
C GLU A 39 -10.70 -2.61 2.81
N GLU A 40 -11.71 -1.75 3.01
CA GLU A 40 -13.12 -2.07 2.76
C GLU A 40 -13.34 -2.46 1.29
N TRP A 41 -12.74 -1.72 0.36
CA TRP A 41 -12.83 -2.00 -1.08
C TRP A 41 -12.19 -3.34 -1.46
N ASN A 42 -11.02 -3.66 -0.91
CA ASN A 42 -10.36 -4.97 -1.08
C ASN A 42 -11.23 -6.09 -0.49
N GLY A 43 -11.83 -5.86 0.69
CA GLY A 43 -12.71 -6.81 1.37
C GLY A 43 -13.97 -7.16 0.56
N ALA A 44 -14.45 -6.25 -0.29
CA ALA A 44 -15.55 -6.49 -1.23
C ALA A 44 -15.16 -7.42 -2.41
N LYS A 45 -13.88 -7.79 -2.54
CA LYS A 45 -13.35 -8.73 -3.54
C LYS A 45 -13.72 -8.39 -4.99
N HIS A 46 -13.72 -7.10 -5.32
CA HIS A 46 -13.88 -6.64 -6.70
C HIS A 46 -12.81 -7.23 -7.64
N LEU A 47 -11.62 -7.48 -7.10
CA LEU A 47 -10.56 -8.26 -7.73
C LEU A 47 -10.40 -9.58 -6.96
N LYS A 48 -10.58 -10.71 -7.65
CA LYS A 48 -10.71 -12.03 -7.00
C LYS A 48 -9.46 -12.47 -6.24
N ASP A 49 -8.29 -12.20 -6.82
CA ASP A 49 -6.99 -12.71 -6.34
C ASP A 49 -5.96 -11.58 -6.16
N PHE A 50 -6.41 -10.32 -6.15
CA PHE A 50 -5.54 -9.15 -6.02
C PHE A 50 -6.09 -8.17 -5.00
N GLU A 51 -5.22 -7.71 -4.12
CA GLU A 51 -5.48 -6.58 -3.23
C GLU A 51 -4.71 -5.37 -3.75
N LEU A 52 -5.41 -4.24 -3.82
CA LEU A 52 -4.77 -2.96 -4.12
C LEU A 52 -4.09 -2.42 -2.88
N THR A 53 -2.92 -1.83 -3.07
CA THR A 53 -2.18 -1.11 -2.03
C THR A 53 -1.79 0.25 -2.57
N ILE A 54 -1.83 1.28 -1.71
CA ILE A 54 -1.38 2.63 -2.04
C ILE A 54 -0.27 3.04 -1.08
N SER A 55 0.69 3.81 -1.58
CA SER A 55 1.68 4.51 -0.76
C SER A 55 1.31 5.99 -0.80
N ILE A 56 1.22 6.63 0.37
CA ILE A 56 0.82 8.03 0.48
C ILE A 56 1.90 8.77 1.24
N GLY A 57 2.33 9.92 0.71
CA GLY A 57 3.14 10.90 1.42
C GLY A 57 2.32 12.15 1.73
N LEU A 58 2.72 12.87 2.78
CA LEU A 58 2.04 14.08 3.24
C LEU A 58 3.08 15.17 3.51
N ALA A 59 2.80 16.37 3.02
CA ALA A 59 3.53 17.57 3.35
C ALA A 59 2.55 18.70 3.66
N GLU A 60 2.93 19.58 4.58
CA GLU A 60 2.14 20.76 4.97
C GLU A 60 2.78 22.03 4.41
N TRP A 61 1.92 22.89 3.85
CA TRP A 61 2.33 24.17 3.30
C TRP A 61 2.82 25.13 4.38
N SER A 62 3.85 25.90 4.05
CA SER A 62 4.33 27.03 4.85
C SER A 62 4.72 28.18 3.92
N GLU A 63 4.62 29.43 4.40
CA GLU A 63 4.82 30.63 3.58
C GLU A 63 6.24 30.76 2.98
N ASP A 64 7.21 30.04 3.54
CA ASP A 64 8.60 30.01 3.12
C ASP A 64 8.91 28.95 2.04
N LYS A 65 7.91 28.15 1.62
CA LYS A 65 8.07 27.10 0.61
C LYS A 65 7.52 27.51 -0.75
N THR A 66 8.09 26.96 -1.80
CA THR A 66 7.46 26.92 -3.12
C THR A 66 6.56 25.69 -3.25
N ALA A 67 5.66 25.71 -4.23
CA ALA A 67 4.83 24.54 -4.53
C ALA A 67 5.67 23.30 -4.88
N ASP A 68 6.76 23.50 -5.62
CA ASP A 68 7.68 22.41 -5.98
C ASP A 68 8.34 21.79 -4.75
N GLN A 69 8.80 22.62 -3.79
CA GLN A 69 9.37 22.12 -2.53
C GLN A 69 8.35 21.31 -1.71
N LEU A 70 7.09 21.77 -1.66
CA LEU A 70 6.02 21.02 -0.99
C LEU A 70 5.76 19.67 -1.66
N LEU A 71 5.75 19.63 -2.99
CA LEU A 71 5.55 18.41 -3.75
C LEU A 71 6.73 17.43 -3.56
N ASP A 72 7.96 17.92 -3.58
CA ASP A 72 9.16 17.12 -3.35
C ASP A 72 9.16 16.49 -1.95
N GLU A 73 8.75 17.23 -0.91
CA GLU A 73 8.59 16.69 0.44
C GLU A 73 7.54 15.58 0.50
N ALA A 74 6.38 15.80 -0.13
CA ALA A 74 5.32 14.80 -0.18
C ALA A 74 5.77 13.53 -0.93
N ASP A 75 6.49 13.68 -2.04
CA ASP A 75 7.03 12.57 -2.81
C ASP A 75 8.07 11.77 -2.02
N GLN A 76 9.01 12.43 -1.35
CA GLN A 76 10.00 11.77 -0.50
C GLN A 76 9.35 10.98 0.65
N ALA A 77 8.32 11.55 1.28
CA ALA A 77 7.55 10.86 2.31
C ALA A 77 6.80 9.63 1.76
N MET A 78 6.21 9.75 0.56
CA MET A 78 5.55 8.64 -0.13
C MET A 78 6.55 7.54 -0.47
N TYR A 79 7.71 7.91 -1.00
CA TYR A 79 8.76 6.99 -1.39
C TYR A 79 9.27 6.19 -0.18
N SER A 80 9.48 6.85 0.96
CA SER A 80 9.84 6.20 2.23
C SER A 80 8.79 5.16 2.67
N THR A 81 7.50 5.50 2.51
CA THR A 81 6.38 4.57 2.78
C THR A 81 6.40 3.37 1.84
N LYS A 82 6.67 3.61 0.55
CA LYS A 82 6.75 2.56 -0.47
C LYS A 82 7.89 1.58 -0.21
N GLU A 83 9.07 2.06 0.17
CA GLU A 83 10.21 1.21 0.54
C GLU A 83 9.93 0.35 1.78
N ALA A 84 9.29 0.92 2.80
CA ALA A 84 8.88 0.18 3.99
C ALA A 84 7.90 -0.95 3.64
N MET A 85 6.92 -0.68 2.77
CA MET A 85 5.95 -1.69 2.32
C MET A 85 6.60 -2.84 1.55
N TYR A 86 7.52 -2.56 0.63
CA TYR A 86 8.25 -3.62 -0.08
C TYR A 86 9.08 -4.48 0.88
N SER A 87 9.77 -3.85 1.83
CA SER A 87 10.54 -4.54 2.86
C SER A 87 9.66 -5.49 3.68
N THR A 88 8.46 -5.03 4.11
CA THR A 88 7.49 -5.88 4.81
C THR A 88 6.94 -7.01 3.93
N LYS A 89 6.64 -6.74 2.65
CA LYS A 89 6.12 -7.77 1.72
C LYS A 89 7.16 -8.87 1.46
N GLU A 90 8.44 -8.55 1.33
CA GLU A 90 9.50 -9.55 1.15
C GLU A 90 9.69 -10.42 2.40
N ILE A 91 9.64 -9.83 3.61
CA ILE A 91 9.65 -10.58 4.88
C ILE A 91 8.46 -11.55 4.95
N HIS A 92 7.25 -11.08 4.58
CA HIS A 92 6.04 -11.91 4.60
C HIS A 92 6.14 -13.08 3.61
N LYS A 93 6.67 -12.83 2.42
CA LYS A 93 6.88 -13.85 1.37
C LYS A 93 7.91 -14.90 1.79
N GLU A 94 9.01 -14.50 2.43
CA GLU A 94 10.00 -15.44 2.95
C GLU A 94 9.44 -16.27 4.12
N ALA A 95 8.67 -15.65 5.02
CA ALA A 95 8.00 -16.34 6.11
C ALA A 95 6.99 -17.39 5.61
N LEU A 96 6.20 -17.06 4.58
CA LEU A 96 5.30 -18.00 3.89
C LEU A 96 6.08 -19.16 3.26
N ARG A 97 7.15 -18.87 2.50
CA ARG A 97 8.01 -19.90 1.88
C ARG A 97 8.66 -20.83 2.90
N SER A 98 9.13 -20.29 4.03
CA SER A 98 9.71 -21.06 5.13
C SER A 98 8.69 -21.99 5.79
N LYS A 99 7.46 -21.50 6.05
CA LYS A 99 6.36 -22.33 6.60
C LYS A 99 5.87 -23.41 5.63
N MET A 100 5.87 -23.16 4.31
CA MET A 100 5.40 -24.12 3.31
C MET A 100 6.42 -25.22 2.97
N ARG A 101 7.72 -24.97 3.14
CA ARG A 101 8.81 -25.95 2.89
C ARG A 101 8.56 -27.34 3.51
N PRO A 102 8.24 -27.49 4.81
CA PRO A 102 7.98 -28.80 5.42
C PRO A 102 6.67 -29.45 4.96
N LEU A 103 5.64 -28.67 4.56
CA LEU A 103 4.38 -29.20 4.05
C LEU A 103 4.50 -29.77 2.62
N MET A 104 5.34 -29.18 1.78
CA MET A 104 5.64 -29.70 0.44
C MET A 104 6.48 -30.98 0.50
N ALA A 105 7.45 -31.05 1.42
CA ALA A 105 8.30 -32.24 1.60
C ALA A 105 7.54 -33.47 2.13
N LYS A 106 6.44 -33.30 2.88
CA LYS A 106 5.58 -34.39 3.38
C LYS A 106 4.59 -34.94 2.35
N ARG A 107 4.29 -34.18 1.28
CA ARG A 107 3.35 -34.62 0.22
C ARG A 107 4.01 -35.55 -0.80
N SER A 108 5.31 -35.41 -1.04
CA SER A 108 6.08 -36.25 -1.96
C SER A 108 6.42 -37.65 -1.40
N SER A 109 6.19 -37.93 -0.12
CA SER A 109 6.45 -39.26 0.49
C SER A 109 5.21 -40.14 0.68
N LYS A 110 4.01 -39.69 0.27
CA LYS A 110 2.75 -40.43 0.46
C LYS A 110 2.14 -41.03 -0.84
N SER A 111 2.86 -41.07 -1.95
CA SER A 111 2.40 -41.72 -3.19
C SER A 111 3.34 -42.84 -3.64
N ALA A 112 3.23 -43.99 -3.01
CA ALA A 112 3.61 -45.27 -3.62
C ALA A 112 2.53 -46.30 -3.25
N PRO A 113 1.62 -46.67 -4.16
CA PRO A 113 0.83 -47.87 -3.96
C PRO A 113 1.71 -49.08 -4.27
N ALA A 114 1.61 -50.10 -3.41
CA ALA A 114 2.20 -51.41 -3.61
C ALA A 114 1.77 -51.98 -4.97
N GLY A 115 2.75 -52.23 -5.85
CA GLY A 115 2.54 -53.02 -7.05
C GLY A 115 2.37 -54.48 -6.65
N ASN A 116 1.16 -55.01 -6.83
CA ASN A 116 0.87 -56.43 -6.73
C ASN A 116 1.09 -57.04 -8.13
N ILE A 117 1.98 -58.02 -8.24
CA ILE A 117 2.02 -58.98 -9.36
C ILE A 117 1.94 -60.38 -8.75
#